data_AF-R9LBX6-F1
#
_entry.id   AF-R9LBX6-F1
#
_cell.length_a   1.000
_cell.length_b   1.000
_cell.length_c   1.000
_cell.angle_alpha   90.00
_cell.angle_beta   90.00
_cell.angle_gamma   90.00
#
_symmetry.space_group_name_H-M   'P 1'
#
loop_
_entity.id
_entity.type
_entity.pdbx_description
1 polymer ?
#
loop_
_entity_poly.entity_id
_entity_poly.type
_entity_poly.pdbx_seq_one_letter_code
_entity_poly.pdbx_strand_id
1 'polypeptide(L)' 'MQQPDEFVDKLQQNLESLSELFGNSSDVVFRQLLPVDQTQVTIVYIEGLIDSQILQQNVIRPIL' A
#
# COMPACT_ATOMS: atom_id res chain seq x y z
N MET A 1 -5.86 -8.65 23.53
CA MET A 1 -5.27 -7.58 22.70
C MET A 1 -4.40 -8.29 21.67
N GLN A 2 -4.87 -8.42 20.44
CA GLN A 2 -4.07 -9.06 19.38
C GLN A 2 -3.03 -8.04 18.91
N GLN A 3 -1.76 -8.42 18.96
CA GLN A 3 -0.69 -7.64 18.32
C GLN A 3 -0.96 -7.63 16.81
N PRO A 4 -0.63 -6.56 16.07
CA PRO A 4 -0.68 -6.61 14.63
C PRO A 4 0.29 -7.72 14.18
N ASP A 5 -0.19 -8.65 13.36
CA ASP A 5 0.65 -9.69 12.77
C ASP A 5 1.89 -9.02 12.13
N GLU A 6 3.08 -9.54 12.42
CA GLU A 6 4.31 -9.06 11.79
C GLU A 6 4.19 -9.19 10.27
N PHE A 7 4.78 -8.25 9.53
CA PHE A 7 4.90 -8.38 8.08
C PHE A 7 5.70 -9.64 7.74
N VAL A 8 5.18 -10.43 6.81
CA VAL A 8 5.83 -11.64 6.28
C VAL A 8 6.45 -11.36 4.91
N ASP A 9 7.28 -12.27 4.41
CA ASP A 9 7.96 -12.11 3.12
C ASP A 9 7.03 -12.18 1.89
N LYS A 10 5.73 -12.45 2.09
CA LYS A 10 4.74 -12.57 1.04
C LYS A 10 3.85 -11.33 0.98
N LEU A 11 4.10 -10.47 -0.02
CA LEU A 11 3.36 -9.21 -0.24
C LEU A 11 1.83 -9.42 -0.17
N GLN A 12 1.30 -10.42 -0.88
CA GLN A 12 -0.15 -10.68 -0.93
C GLN A 12 -0.76 -10.94 0.46
N GLN A 13 -0.06 -11.67 1.33
CA GLN A 13 -0.56 -11.95 2.68
C GLN A 13 -0.60 -10.67 3.51
N ASN A 14 0.44 -9.83 3.39
CA ASN A 14 0.46 -8.53 4.07
C ASN A 14 -0.68 -7.62 3.60
N LEU A 15 -1.01 -7.65 2.30
CA LEU A 15 -2.11 -6.86 1.75
C LEU A 15 -3.48 -7.34 2.25
N GLU A 16 -3.69 -8.66 2.34
CA GLU A 16 -4.89 -9.26 2.91
C GLU A 16 -5.07 -8.87 4.38
N SER A 17 -4.01 -9.02 5.19
CA SER A 17 -4.00 -8.62 6.60
C SER A 17 -4.28 -7.12 6.78
N LEU A 18 -3.70 -6.25 5.95
CA LEU A 18 -3.98 -4.81 5.99
C LEU A 18 -5.44 -4.50 5.61
N SER A 19 -5.99 -5.16 4.58
CA SER A 19 -7.38 -4.98 4.17
C SER A 19 -8.35 -5.36 5.29
N GLU A 20 -8.09 -6.48 5.97
CA GLU A 20 -8.87 -6.93 7.13
C GLU A 20 -8.74 -5.97 8.33
N LEU A 21 -7.50 -5.54 8.63
CA LEU A 21 -7.22 -4.59 9.71
C LEU A 21 -8.00 -3.27 9.55
N PHE A 22 -8.05 -2.75 8.32
CA PHE A 22 -8.79 -1.53 8.00
C PHE A 22 -10.28 -1.77 7.73
N GLY A 23 -10.79 -2.98 7.93
CA GLY A 23 -12.21 -3.32 7.78
C GLY A 23 -12.73 -3.12 6.35
N ASN A 24 -11.87 -3.29 5.33
CA ASN A 24 -12.18 -3.00 3.92
C ASN A 24 -12.73 -1.58 3.70
N SER A 25 -12.24 -0.60 4.46
CA SER A 25 -12.61 0.80 4.30
C SER A 25 -12.33 1.30 2.88
N SER A 26 -13.31 1.98 2.29
CA SER A 26 -13.17 2.62 0.97
C SER A 26 -12.16 3.76 0.97
N ASP A 27 -11.85 4.33 2.13
CA ASP A 27 -10.89 5.42 2.25
C ASP A 27 -9.44 4.90 2.15
N VAL A 28 -9.21 3.59 2.30
CA VAL A 28 -7.87 2.99 2.19
C VAL A 28 -7.62 2.55 0.76
N VAL A 29 -6.65 3.20 0.12
CA VAL A 29 -6.27 2.93 -1.28
C VAL A 29 -5.05 2.02 -1.31
N PHE A 30 -5.19 0.90 -2.01
CA PHE A 30 -4.11 -0.05 -2.30
C PHE A 30 -3.66 0.11 -3.75
N ARG A 31 -2.59 0.88 -3.98
CA ARG A 31 -2.09 1.19 -5.32
C ARG A 31 -0.93 0.29 -5.70
N GLN A 32 -1.19 -0.68 -6.58
CA GLN A 32 -0.16 -1.55 -7.13
C GLN A 32 0.66 -0.83 -8.19
N LEU A 33 1.97 -1.05 -8.15
CA LEU A 33 2.98 -0.55 -9.06
C LEU A 33 3.82 -1.73 -9.57
N LEU A 34 4.19 -1.68 -10.84
CA LEU A 34 5.09 -2.64 -11.47
C LEU A 34 6.20 -1.85 -12.16
N PRO A 35 7.34 -1.63 -11.48
CA PRO A 35 8.52 -1.01 -12.06
C PRO A 35 9.12 -1.85 -13.19
N VAL A 36 10.08 -1.26 -13.91
CA VAL A 36 10.80 -1.91 -15.02
C VAL A 36 11.50 -3.21 -14.59
N ASP A 37 11.97 -3.30 -13.35
CA ASP A 37 12.62 -4.49 -12.80
C ASP A 37 11.65 -5.63 -12.42
N GLN A 38 10.34 -5.42 -12.63
CA GLN A 38 9.25 -6.34 -12.32
C GLN A 38 9.05 -6.65 -10.82
N THR A 39 9.67 -5.86 -9.93
CA THR A 39 9.42 -5.98 -8.49
C THR A 39 7.98 -5.55 -8.17
N GLN A 40 7.17 -6.43 -7.59
CA GLN A 40 5.81 -6.04 -7.19
C GLN A 40 5.85 -5.09 -5.98
N VAL A 41 5.29 -3.90 -6.14
CA VAL A 41 5.22 -2.88 -5.09
C VAL A 41 3.77 -2.45 -4.92
N THR A 42 3.32 -2.29 -3.68
CA THR A 42 1.99 -1.72 -3.39
C THR A 42 2.15 -0.59 -2.39
N ILE A 43 1.63 0.59 -2.74
CA ILE A 43 1.52 1.72 -1.85
C ILE A 43 0.14 1.69 -1.20
N VAL A 44 0.09 1.71 0.12
CA VAL A 44 -1.16 1.75 0.90
C VAL A 44 -1.26 3.10 1.60
N TYR A 45 -2.34 3.84 1.37
CA TYR A 45 -2.57 5.16 1.98
C TYR A 45 -4.05 5.43 2.20
N ILE A 46 -4.37 6.41 3.04
CA ILE A 46 -5.75 6.86 3.25
C ILE A 46 -6.03 8.07 2.36
N GLU A 47 -7.05 7.97 1.52
CA GLU A 47 -7.52 9.06 0.66
C GLU A 47 -7.99 10.25 1.51
N GLY A 48 -7.61 11.47 1.11
CA GLY A 48 -7.91 12.69 1.85
C GLY A 48 -6.98 12.99 3.04
N LEU A 49 -6.11 12.05 3.46
CA LEU A 49 -5.08 12.30 4.49
C LEU A 49 -3.68 12.59 3.93
N ILE A 50 -3.50 12.42 2.62
CA ILE A 50 -2.23 12.67 1.93
C ILE A 50 -2.41 13.67 0.79
N ASP A 51 -1.33 14.39 0.47
CA ASP A 51 -1.25 15.16 -0.77
C ASP A 51 -0.93 14.21 -1.93
N SER A 52 -1.92 13.97 -2.79
CA SER A 52 -1.81 13.03 -3.90
C SER A 52 -0.86 13.52 -5.00
N GLN A 53 -0.66 14.84 -5.13
CA GLN A 53 0.31 15.39 -6.08
C GLN A 53 1.73 15.13 -5.61
N ILE A 54 2.01 15.34 -4.32
CA ILE A 54 3.31 15.03 -3.72
C ILE A 54 3.60 13.54 -3.81
N LEU A 55 2.63 12.67 -3.46
CA LEU A 55 2.77 11.22 -3.59
C LEU A 55 3.10 10.82 -5.04
N GLN A 56 2.35 11.38 -6.00
CA GLN A 56 2.56 11.07 -7.41
C GLN A 56 3.95 11.51 -7.90
N GLN A 57 4.40 12.71 -7.54
CA GLN A 57 5.64 13.30 -8.06
C GLN A 57 6.89 12.74 -7.39
N ASN A 58 6.84 12.50 -6.08
CA ASN A 58 8.03 12.20 -5.29
C ASN A 58 8.18 10.73 -4.92
N VAL A 59 7.13 9.91 -5.07
CA VAL A 59 7.17 8.48 -4.74
C VAL A 59 6.83 7.63 -5.95
N ILE A 60 5.70 7.86 -6.59
CA ILE A 60 5.20 6.97 -7.65
C ILE A 60 6.02 7.11 -8.93
N ARG A 61 6.26 8.34 -9.40
CA ARG A 61 7.06 8.58 -10.61
C ARG A 61 8.51 8.09 -10.49
N PRO A 62 9.22 8.24 -9.36
CA PRO A 62 10.57 7.69 -9.22
C PRO A 62 10.64 6.15 -9.12
N ILE A 63 9.56 5.50 -8.70
CA ILE A 63 9.49 4.03 -8.57
C ILE A 63 9.17 3.34 -9.90
N LEU A 64 8.31 3.97 -10.72
CA LEU A 64 7.96 3.47 -12.06
C LEU A 64 9.10 3.68 -13.07
#